data_AF-I1CBZ7-F1
#
_entry.id   AF-I1CBZ7-F1
#
_cell.length_a   1.000
_cell.length_b   1.000
_cell.length_c   1.000
_cell.angle_alpha   90.00
_cell.angle_beta   90.00
_cell.angle_gamma   90.00
#
_symmetry.space_group_name_H-M   'P 1'
#
loop_
_entity.id
_entity.type
_entity.pdbx_description
1 polymer ?
#
loop_
_entity_poly.entity_id
_entity_poly.type
_entity_poly.pdbx_seq_one_letter_code
_entity_poly.pdbx_strand_id
1 'polypeptide(L)'
;MDIAQRNGTYPVPLPEKSLIGVEVSGIIQSAGKNVTLFKPGDAVFGLLPSGGGYAEYAVMEECLTMHKPERLTFEEAASIPETWFVAYQALHLVGEMRKGESVLIHAGASGVGVAAIQLAKEAEAQVLIYKHWTDLLISSLLSPEEASL
;
A
#
# COMPACT_ATOMS: atom_id res chain seq x y z
N MET A 1 -6.10 -9.76 -2.65
CA MET A 1 -5.50 -11.01 -2.15
C MET A 1 -6.46 -11.76 -1.23
N ASP A 2 -7.00 -11.12 -0.19
CA ASP A 2 -7.85 -11.78 0.82
C ASP A 2 -9.06 -12.51 0.25
N ILE A 3 -9.71 -11.96 -0.79
CA ILE A 3 -10.84 -12.61 -1.47
C ILE A 3 -10.41 -13.95 -2.10
N ALA A 4 -9.23 -14.00 -2.71
CA ALA A 4 -8.72 -15.22 -3.33
C ALA A 4 -8.31 -16.25 -2.26
N GLN A 5 -7.71 -15.81 -1.16
CA GLN A 5 -7.41 -16.67 0.00
C GLN A 5 -8.69 -17.24 0.62
N ARG A 6 -9.72 -16.40 0.85
CA ARG A 6 -11.04 -16.82 1.32
C ARG A 6 -11.68 -17.86 0.40
N ASN A 7 -11.50 -17.71 -0.90
CA ASN A 7 -12.06 -18.64 -1.90
C ASN A 7 -11.18 -19.90 -2.10
N GLY A 8 -10.05 -20.03 -1.40
CA GLY A 8 -9.13 -21.16 -1.53
C GLY A 8 -8.31 -21.18 -2.82
N THR A 9 -8.27 -20.08 -3.58
CA THR A 9 -7.55 -19.98 -4.86
C THR A 9 -6.18 -19.32 -4.76
N TYR A 10 -5.80 -18.83 -3.57
CA TYR A 10 -4.49 -18.25 -3.31
C TYR A 10 -3.66 -19.19 -2.42
N PRO A 11 -2.52 -19.72 -2.90
CA PRO A 11 -1.68 -20.61 -2.12
C PRO A 11 -0.92 -19.81 -1.05
N VAL A 12 -1.25 -20.03 0.22
CA VAL A 12 -0.52 -19.45 1.36
C VAL A 12 0.48 -20.46 1.93
N PRO A 13 1.78 -20.12 1.98
CA PRO A 13 2.77 -20.94 2.65
C PRO A 13 2.67 -20.69 4.17
N LEU A 14 2.04 -21.60 4.91
CA LEU A 14 1.99 -21.70 6.39
C LEU A 14 0.90 -20.88 7.12
N PRO A 15 0.48 -21.37 8.32
CA PRO A 15 -0.24 -22.63 8.50
C PRO A 15 -1.70 -22.53 8.02
N GLU A 16 -2.34 -23.68 7.85
CA GLU A 16 -3.73 -23.93 7.41
C GLU A 16 -4.85 -23.14 8.14
N LYS A 17 -4.51 -22.26 9.11
CA LYS A 17 -5.42 -21.53 10.00
C LYS A 17 -5.03 -20.05 10.22
N SER A 18 -4.33 -19.40 9.29
CA SER A 18 -4.13 -17.95 9.39
C SER A 18 -5.44 -17.22 9.07
N LEU A 19 -5.89 -16.34 9.97
CA LEU A 19 -6.95 -15.38 9.66
C LEU A 19 -6.50 -14.49 8.46
N ILE A 20 -7.45 -14.07 7.64
CA ILE A 20 -7.18 -13.16 6.50
C ILE A 20 -6.95 -11.72 6.96
N GLY A 21 -6.54 -10.84 6.04
CA GLY A 21 -6.26 -9.43 6.29
C GLY A 21 -4.77 -9.18 6.50
N VAL A 22 -4.17 -8.40 5.61
CA VAL A 22 -2.71 -8.23 5.53
C VAL A 22 -2.21 -6.84 5.91
N GLU A 23 -3.10 -5.94 6.32
CA GLU A 23 -2.74 -4.60 6.77
C GLU A 23 -3.73 -4.13 7.82
N VAL A 24 -3.24 -3.32 8.77
CA VAL A 24 -4.04 -2.75 9.85
C VAL A 24 -3.51 -1.37 10.25
N SER A 25 -4.35 -0.62 10.95
CA SER A 25 -3.97 0.53 11.75
C SER A 25 -4.66 0.45 13.12
N GLY A 26 -4.03 1.01 14.15
CA GLY A 26 -4.57 0.95 15.50
C GLY A 26 -3.63 1.53 16.56
N ILE A 27 -3.93 1.23 17.82
CA ILE A 27 -3.10 1.62 18.97
C ILE A 27 -2.35 0.40 19.48
N ILE A 28 -1.07 0.55 19.78
CA ILE A 28 -0.28 -0.51 20.40
C ILE A 28 -0.84 -0.79 21.80
N GLN A 29 -1.37 -2.00 21.99
CA GLN A 29 -1.82 -2.47 23.30
C GLN A 29 -0.65 -2.97 24.16
N SER A 30 0.30 -3.68 23.55
CA SER A 30 1.47 -4.23 24.23
C SER A 30 2.63 -4.40 23.23
N ALA A 31 3.86 -4.34 23.73
CA ALA A 31 5.07 -4.51 22.91
C ALA A 31 5.89 -5.71 23.40
N GLY A 32 6.50 -6.43 22.47
CA GLY A 32 7.39 -7.54 22.80
C GLY A 32 8.66 -7.06 23.49
N LYS A 33 9.32 -7.95 24.26
CA LYS A 33 10.51 -7.63 25.07
C LYS A 33 11.69 -7.01 24.30
N ASN A 34 11.78 -7.25 23.00
CA ASN A 34 12.86 -6.78 22.13
C ASN A 34 12.44 -5.60 21.24
N VAL A 35 11.19 -5.14 21.34
CA VAL A 35 10.71 -3.97 20.61
C VAL A 35 11.29 -2.72 21.27
N THR A 36 11.89 -1.85 20.48
CA THR A 36 12.59 -0.65 20.93
C THR A 36 12.08 0.63 20.27
N LEU A 37 11.45 0.52 19.10
CA LEU A 37 10.97 1.66 18.32
C LEU A 37 9.56 2.11 18.71
N PHE A 38 8.81 1.26 19.41
CA PHE A 38 7.40 1.50 19.71
C PHE A 38 7.05 1.15 21.16
N LYS A 39 5.99 1.78 21.68
CA LYS A 39 5.48 1.54 23.04
C LYS A 39 3.94 1.50 23.08
N PRO A 40 3.35 0.91 24.14
CA PRO A 40 1.91 0.96 24.34
C PRO A 40 1.36 2.39 24.29
N GLY A 41 0.22 2.57 23.61
CA GLY A 41 -0.42 3.87 23.40
C GLY A 41 -0.02 4.56 22.09
N ASP A 42 1.04 4.12 21.39
CA ASP A 42 1.39 4.70 20.10
C ASP A 42 0.34 4.35 19.03
N ALA A 43 -0.01 5.34 18.21
CA ALA A 43 -0.83 5.13 17.02
C ALA A 43 0.04 4.67 15.85
N VAL A 44 -0.29 3.52 15.28
CA VAL A 44 0.53 2.85 14.26
C VAL A 44 -0.31 2.26 13.14
N PHE A 45 0.36 1.94 12.03
CA PHE A 45 -0.18 1.22 10.89
C PHE A 45 0.92 0.43 10.20
N GLY A 46 0.56 -0.58 9.40
CA GLY A 46 1.55 -1.37 8.66
C GLY A 46 1.04 -2.72 8.16
N LEU A 47 1.99 -3.56 7.75
CA LEU A 47 1.74 -4.84 7.09
C LEU A 47 1.78 -6.04 8.04
N LEU A 48 0.99 -7.05 7.69
CA LEU A 48 0.86 -8.37 8.31
C LEU A 48 1.06 -9.45 7.24
N PRO A 49 2.31 -9.79 6.86
CA PRO A 49 2.57 -10.75 5.77
C PRO A 49 1.98 -12.14 6.03
N SER A 50 1.83 -12.52 7.31
CA SER A 50 1.23 -13.78 7.73
C SER A 50 -0.31 -13.72 7.88
N GLY A 51 -0.93 -12.59 7.54
CA GLY A 51 -2.35 -12.34 7.77
C GLY A 51 -2.69 -11.99 9.23
N GLY A 52 -3.98 -12.03 9.56
CA GLY A 52 -4.47 -11.77 10.92
C GLY A 52 -5.10 -10.41 11.16
N GLY A 53 -5.15 -9.55 10.14
CA GLY A 53 -5.67 -8.18 10.27
C GLY A 53 -7.19 -8.09 10.45
N TYR A 54 -7.94 -9.11 10.04
CA TYR A 54 -9.40 -9.15 10.25
C TYR A 54 -9.74 -9.64 11.66
N ALA A 55 -9.26 -8.91 12.66
CA ALA A 55 -9.45 -9.17 14.09
C ALA A 55 -9.39 -7.87 14.90
N GLU A 56 -9.87 -7.89 16.14
CA GLU A 56 -9.78 -6.75 17.06
C GLU A 56 -8.35 -6.49 17.54
N TYR A 57 -7.50 -7.52 17.51
CA TYR A 57 -6.08 -7.47 17.84
C TYR A 57 -5.27 -8.24 16.81
N ALA A 58 -4.15 -7.66 16.39
CA ALA A 58 -3.19 -8.28 15.48
C ALA A 58 -1.76 -8.13 16.02
N VAL A 59 -0.88 -9.06 15.63
CA VAL A 59 0.55 -9.02 15.98
C VAL A 59 1.34 -8.57 14.77
N MET A 60 1.98 -7.41 14.86
CA MET A 60 2.82 -6.85 13.80
C MET A 60 4.30 -7.01 14.14
N GLU A 61 5.12 -7.21 13.12
CA GLU A 61 6.58 -7.16 13.24
C GLU A 61 7.05 -5.70 13.34
N GLU A 62 7.99 -5.40 14.24
CA GLU A 62 8.52 -4.04 14.46
C GLU A 62 9.01 -3.40 13.14
N CYS A 63 9.68 -4.18 12.28
CA CYS A 63 10.22 -3.69 11.01
C CYS A 63 9.17 -3.36 9.93
N LEU A 64 7.93 -3.81 10.11
CA LEU A 64 6.80 -3.56 9.21
C LEU A 64 5.77 -2.60 9.81
N THR A 65 6.08 -2.03 10.97
CA THR A 65 5.22 -1.10 11.71
C THR A 65 5.71 0.32 11.50
N MET A 66 4.80 1.27 11.34
CA MET A 66 5.11 2.69 11.21
C MET A 66 4.22 3.53 12.12
N HIS A 67 4.73 4.67 12.61
CA HIS A 67 3.88 5.64 13.30
C HIS A 67 2.85 6.23 12.34
N LYS A 68 1.59 6.21 12.77
CA LYS A 68 0.50 6.82 12.02
C LYS A 68 0.66 8.35 12.06
N PRO A 69 0.72 9.04 10.92
CA PRO A 69 0.67 10.50 10.90
C PRO A 69 -0.59 11.03 11.59
N GLU A 70 -0.47 12.09 12.38
CA GLU A 70 -1.60 12.69 13.12
C GLU A 70 -2.71 13.16 12.18
N ARG A 71 -2.34 13.64 10.99
CA ARG A 71 -3.27 14.17 9.98
C ARG A 71 -4.18 13.13 9.33
N LEU A 72 -3.88 11.83 9.46
CA LEU A 72 -4.67 10.76 8.85
C LEU A 72 -5.69 10.23 9.86
N THR A 73 -6.82 9.70 9.39
CA THR A 73 -7.66 8.82 10.23
C THR A 73 -7.05 7.41 10.30
N PHE A 74 -7.59 6.54 11.16
CA PHE A 74 -7.16 5.14 11.18
C PHE A 74 -7.55 4.42 9.89
N GLU A 75 -8.73 4.71 9.34
CA GLU A 75 -9.22 4.16 8.08
C GLU A 75 -8.32 4.56 6.91
N GLU A 76 -7.93 5.84 6.83
CA GLU A 76 -6.99 6.29 5.82
C GLU A 76 -5.63 5.61 5.98
N ALA A 77 -5.11 5.54 7.21
CA ALA A 77 -3.83 4.88 7.48
C ALA A 77 -3.86 3.39 7.13
N ALA A 78 -4.96 2.68 7.39
CA ALA A 78 -5.09 1.26 7.07
C ALA A 78 -5.13 0.99 5.55
N SER A 79 -5.42 1.99 4.71
CA SER A 79 -5.49 1.84 3.24
C SER A 79 -4.13 1.95 2.53
N ILE A 80 -3.07 2.28 3.27
CA ILE A 80 -1.76 2.63 2.72
C ILE A 80 -0.82 1.43 2.57
N PRO A 81 -0.60 0.58 3.61
CA PRO A 81 0.56 -0.32 3.65
C PRO A 81 0.71 -1.20 2.42
N GLU A 82 -0.22 -2.11 2.16
CA GLU A 82 -0.13 -3.09 1.07
C GLU A 82 0.01 -2.39 -0.28
N THR A 83 -0.84 -1.39 -0.53
CA THR A 83 -0.89 -0.73 -1.83
C THR A 83 0.38 0.07 -2.13
N TRP A 84 0.92 0.77 -1.14
CA TRP A 84 2.12 1.59 -1.31
C TRP A 84 3.40 0.77 -1.31
N PHE A 85 3.53 -0.23 -0.44
CA PHE A 85 4.71 -1.10 -0.45
C PHE A 85 4.85 -1.85 -1.78
N VAL A 86 3.75 -2.41 -2.30
CA VAL A 86 3.76 -3.11 -3.59
C VAL A 86 4.09 -2.15 -4.74
N ALA A 87 3.46 -0.98 -4.78
CA ALA A 87 3.74 0.01 -5.82
C ALA A 87 5.19 0.51 -5.78
N TYR A 88 5.71 0.79 -4.58
CA TYR A 88 7.09 1.23 -4.39
C TYR A 88 8.10 0.16 -4.81
N GLN A 89 7.87 -1.09 -4.40
CA GLN A 89 8.73 -2.21 -4.80
C GLN A 89 8.74 -2.38 -6.32
N ALA A 90 7.57 -2.36 -6.97
CA ALA A 90 7.46 -2.53 -8.41
C ALA A 90 8.18 -1.42 -9.19
N LEU A 91 8.01 -0.16 -8.78
CA LEU A 91 8.55 0.98 -9.50
C LEU A 91 10.04 1.22 -9.19
N HIS A 92 10.44 1.18 -7.93
CA HIS A 92 11.77 1.64 -7.51
C HIS A 92 12.76 0.51 -7.25
N LEU A 93 12.31 -0.60 -6.67
CA LEU A 93 13.22 -1.71 -6.31
C LEU A 93 13.40 -2.71 -7.45
N VAL A 94 12.35 -2.96 -8.23
CA VAL A 94 12.36 -3.90 -9.36
C VAL A 94 12.47 -3.16 -10.69
N GLY A 95 11.65 -2.13 -10.88
CA GLY A 95 11.63 -1.33 -12.11
C GLY A 95 12.76 -0.31 -12.22
N GLU A 96 13.44 0.00 -11.11
CA GLU A 96 14.52 1.00 -11.02
C GLU A 96 14.20 2.33 -11.73
N MET A 97 12.93 2.73 -11.70
CA MET A 97 12.40 3.85 -12.47
C MET A 97 13.14 5.15 -12.18
N ARG A 98 13.46 5.89 -13.25
CA ARG A 98 14.23 7.13 -13.20
C ARG A 98 13.42 8.31 -13.70
N LYS A 99 13.86 9.50 -13.29
CA LYS A 99 13.34 10.78 -13.77
C LYS A 99 13.28 10.82 -15.30
N GLY A 100 12.13 11.25 -15.83
CA GLY A 100 11.89 11.41 -17.27
C GLY A 100 11.53 10.11 -18.01
N GLU A 101 11.62 8.94 -17.38
CA GLU A 101 11.16 7.69 -18.00
C GLU A 101 9.62 7.63 -18.02
N SER A 102 9.07 6.83 -18.93
CA SER A 102 7.62 6.62 -19.03
C SER A 102 7.21 5.31 -18.36
N VAL A 103 6.07 5.33 -17.66
CA VAL A 103 5.47 4.14 -17.03
C VAL A 103 4.02 3.98 -17.45
N LEU A 104 3.64 2.76 -17.87
CA LEU A 104 2.26 2.39 -18.13
C LEU A 104 1.66 1.68 -16.92
N ILE A 105 0.67 2.30 -16.28
CA ILE A 105 -0.03 1.77 -15.12
C ILE A 105 -1.36 1.18 -15.56
N HIS A 106 -1.47 -0.14 -15.50
CA HIS A 106 -2.73 -0.84 -15.69
C HIS A 106 -3.62 -0.74 -14.45
N ALA A 107 -4.94 -0.68 -14.66
CA ALA A 107 -5.93 -0.58 -13.59
C ALA A 107 -5.62 0.60 -12.63
N GLY A 108 -5.31 1.77 -13.18
CA GLY A 108 -4.86 2.95 -12.41
C GLY A 108 -5.82 3.44 -11.33
N ALA A 109 -7.10 3.07 -11.40
CA ALA A 109 -8.10 3.36 -10.36
C ALA A 109 -8.14 2.34 -9.20
N SER A 110 -7.29 1.30 -9.22
CA SER A 110 -7.11 0.38 -8.10
C SER A 110 -6.25 1.00 -6.99
N GLY A 111 -6.24 0.44 -5.78
CA GLY A 111 -5.40 0.94 -4.68
C GLY A 111 -3.91 1.00 -5.05
N VAL A 112 -3.36 -0.09 -5.60
CA VAL A 112 -1.97 -0.14 -6.09
C VAL A 112 -1.75 0.84 -7.25
N GLY A 113 -2.72 0.94 -8.16
CA GLY A 113 -2.65 1.87 -9.29
C GLY A 113 -2.56 3.34 -8.85
N VAL A 114 -3.40 3.74 -7.89
CA VAL A 114 -3.39 5.10 -7.31
C VAL A 114 -2.08 5.38 -6.57
N ALA A 115 -1.55 4.42 -5.82
CA ALA A 115 -0.25 4.54 -5.18
C ALA A 115 0.90 4.68 -6.21
N ALA A 116 0.90 3.83 -7.24
CA ALA A 116 1.89 3.86 -8.31
C ALA A 116 1.89 5.19 -9.09
N ILE A 117 0.71 5.75 -9.38
CA ILE A 117 0.60 7.06 -10.04
C ILE A 117 1.24 8.15 -9.20
N GLN A 118 1.01 8.16 -7.88
CA GLN A 118 1.59 9.16 -6.99
C GLN A 118 3.12 9.03 -6.91
N LEU A 119 3.63 7.81 -6.74
CA LEU A 119 5.06 7.53 -6.69
C LEU A 119 5.77 7.88 -8.01
N ALA A 120 5.15 7.58 -9.15
CA ALA A 120 5.70 7.91 -10.46
C ALA A 120 5.74 9.43 -10.70
N LYS A 121 4.73 10.17 -10.25
CA LYS A 121 4.75 11.64 -10.30
C LYS A 121 5.85 12.23 -9.42
N GLU A 122 6.01 11.72 -8.19
CA GLU A 122 7.07 12.16 -7.28
C GLU A 122 8.47 11.89 -7.86
N ALA A 123 8.62 10.80 -8.60
CA ALA A 123 9.86 10.46 -9.32
C ALA A 123 10.08 11.27 -10.61
N GLU A 124 9.20 12.21 -10.94
CA GLU A 124 9.23 12.99 -12.18
C GLU A 124 9.21 12.10 -13.45
N ALA A 125 8.50 10.97 -13.39
CA ALA A 125 8.26 10.08 -14.51
C ALA A 125 7.01 10.49 -15.31
N GLN A 126 6.96 10.12 -16.59
CA GLN A 126 5.80 10.31 -17.45
C GLN A 126 4.79 9.19 -17.23
N VAL A 127 3.60 9.53 -16.71
CA VAL A 127 2.58 8.54 -16.34
C VAL A 127 1.58 8.34 -17.48
N LEU A 128 1.44 7.09 -17.92
CA LEU A 128 0.38 6.62 -18.82
C LEU A 128 -0.54 5.70 -18.02
N ILE A 129 -1.86 5.90 -18.12
CA ILE A 129 -2.84 5.11 -17.35
C ILE A 129 -3.73 4.34 -18.31
N TYR A 130 -3.85 3.03 -18.10
CA TYR A 130 -4.84 2.20 -18.78
C TYR A 130 -6.04 1.92 -17.88
N LYS A 131 -7.23 2.30 -18.33
CA LYS A 131 -8.52 1.98 -17.73
C LYS A 131 -9.35 1.19 -18.76
N HIS A 132 -9.90 0.05 -18.36
CA HIS A 132 -10.92 -0.64 -19.14
C HIS A 132 -12.31 -0.13 -18.73
N TRP A 133 -13.25 -0.05 -19.68
CA TRP A 133 -14.59 0.56 -19.62
C TRP A 133 -14.62 2.06 -20.00
N THR A 134 -15.08 2.30 -21.22
CA THR A 134 -15.24 3.56 -22.00
C THR A 134 -13.95 4.31 -22.34
N ASP A 135 -13.58 4.23 -23.63
CA ASP A 135 -12.61 5.04 -24.39
C ASP A 135 -11.18 5.19 -23.85
N LEU A 136 -10.22 4.86 -24.72
CA LEU A 136 -8.79 5.10 -24.55
C LEU A 136 -8.55 6.61 -24.37
N LEU A 137 -8.52 7.08 -23.13
CA LEU A 137 -7.87 8.34 -22.77
C LEU A 137 -6.42 8.05 -22.41
N ILE A 138 -5.56 8.04 -23.43
CA ILE A 138 -4.12 8.27 -23.23
C ILE A 138 -3.99 9.76 -22.91
N SER A 139 -4.24 10.13 -21.66
CA SER A 139 -3.92 11.49 -21.19
C SER A 139 -2.52 11.45 -20.61
N SER A 140 -1.55 12.09 -21.28
CA SER A 140 -0.38 12.62 -20.59
C SER A 140 -0.91 13.69 -19.64
N LEU A 141 -1.04 13.38 -18.36
CA LEU A 141 -1.48 14.35 -17.36
C LEU A 141 -0.40 15.43 -17.20
N LEU A 142 -0.54 16.45 -18.05
CA LEU A 142 -0.26 17.89 -17.94
C LEU A 142 1.12 18.32 -17.44
N SER A 143 1.78 19.12 -18.27
CA SER A 143 2.86 20.02 -17.84
C SER A 143 2.35 20.99 -16.76
N PRO A 144 3.24 21.54 -15.91
CA PRO A 144 2.87 22.38 -14.75
C PRO A 144 2.03 23.63 -15.01
N GLU A 145 1.74 23.99 -16.27
CA GLU A 145 1.09 25.26 -16.63
C GLU A 145 -0.45 25.26 -16.54
N GLU A 146 -1.12 24.11 -16.40
CA GLU A 146 -2.60 24.05 -16.43
C GLU A 146 -3.28 23.93 -15.05
N ALA A 147 -2.52 24.03 -13.95
CA ALA A 147 -3.07 23.90 -12.59
C ALA A 147 -3.58 25.21 -11.95
N SER A 148 -3.72 26.29 -12.73
CA SER A 148 -4.23 27.58 -12.22
C SER A 148 -5.35 28.15 -13.09
N LEU A 149 -6.58 27.66 -12.88
CA LEU A 149 -7.85 28.36 -13.09
C LEU A 149 -8.89 27.84 -12.09
#